data_AF-A0AAN7J3F2-F1
#
_entry.id   AF-A0AAN7J3F2-F1
#
_cell.length_a   1.000
_cell.length_b   1.000
_cell.length_c   1.000
_cell.angle_alpha   90.00
_cell.angle_beta   90.00
_cell.angle_gamma   90.00
#
_symmetry.space_group_name_H-M   'P 1'
#
loop_
_entity.id
_entity.type
_entity.pdbx_description
1 polymer ?
#
loop_
_entity_poly.entity_id
_entity_poly.type
_entity_poly.pdbx_seq_one_letter_code
_entity_poly.pdbx_strand_id
1 'polypeptide(L)'
;MEYKCCALLTTALILVMLVNCSALRCAGNSYSRGCCGKEAIAVGERQCALCNTIPTRTCCVEGAITDYFQMDQFEKMFSNRDSLEVESHANKAFWDYQSFITASAYFQPYGFGTTYINRKFTGTKEVAAFLAHVATKTSCEYNMTTRKPSASSLCYYKKTNSNSYYCDEQYKNTYPCTSGIAYYSRGALPIYWNYNYGEVGKELDVDLLNHPEYIEQNATLAFQVAIWRWMMPIKEHQPSAHEVIIDYWKPNKNDTLGKRVSGFGATMNILYGDLVCGQGDNESMNNVIAHYLYYLDLMGVNREETGPNEVLSCAKQVVFNPSSSSSP
;
A
#
# COMPACT_ATOMS: atom_id res chain seq x y z
N MET A 1 37.43 -30.97 43.76
CA MET A 1 37.75 -31.10 42.33
C MET A 1 36.48 -31.60 41.65
N GLU A 2 35.69 -30.68 41.08
CA GLU A 2 35.70 -30.32 39.64
C GLU A 2 34.61 -31.12 38.89
N TYR A 3 33.47 -30.49 38.60
CA TYR A 3 33.01 -30.04 37.25
C TYR A 3 32.30 -31.19 36.48
N LYS A 4 31.21 -31.03 35.73
CA LYS A 4 30.51 -29.88 35.13
C LYS A 4 29.12 -30.38 34.66
N CYS A 5 28.07 -29.57 34.87
CA CYS A 5 26.88 -29.62 34.03
C CYS A 5 27.27 -29.21 32.60
N CYS A 6 27.01 -30.05 31.59
CA CYS A 6 27.00 -29.64 30.19
C CYS A 6 25.56 -29.36 29.77
N ALA A 7 25.17 -28.10 29.82
CA ALA A 7 24.05 -27.58 29.05
C ALA A 7 24.48 -27.52 27.57
N LEU A 8 23.83 -28.31 26.71
CA LEU A 8 23.96 -28.18 25.26
C LEU A 8 23.10 -26.99 24.80
N LEU A 9 23.76 -25.83 24.68
CA LEU A 9 23.27 -24.67 23.96
C LEU A 9 23.35 -24.97 22.46
N THR A 10 22.22 -25.28 21.82
CA THR A 10 22.08 -25.21 20.37
C THR A 10 21.84 -23.76 19.97
N THR A 11 22.92 -23.05 19.66
CA THR A 11 22.87 -21.70 19.08
C THR A 11 22.37 -21.79 17.65
N ALA A 12 21.15 -21.29 17.41
CA ALA A 12 20.64 -21.02 16.07
C ALA A 12 21.45 -19.88 15.45
N LEU A 13 22.19 -20.16 14.37
CA LEU A 13 22.79 -19.14 13.53
C LEU A 13 21.66 -18.39 12.79
N ILE A 14 21.25 -17.24 13.33
CA ILE A 14 20.50 -16.24 12.56
C ILE A 14 21.54 -15.47 11.76
N LEU A 15 21.62 -15.76 10.46
CA LEU A 15 22.41 -14.99 9.52
C LEU A 15 21.72 -13.62 9.34
N VAL A 16 22.10 -12.64 10.16
CA VAL A 16 21.73 -11.24 9.94
C VAL A 16 22.50 -10.80 8.69
N MET A 17 21.82 -10.82 7.55
CA MET A 17 22.30 -10.13 6.35
C MET A 17 22.29 -8.64 6.65
N LEU A 18 23.44 -8.11 7.08
CA LEU A 18 23.71 -6.68 7.05
C LEU A 18 23.63 -6.25 5.58
N VAL A 19 22.50 -5.66 5.21
CA VAL A 19 22.36 -4.96 3.93
C VAL A 19 23.26 -3.73 4.01
N ASN A 20 24.51 -3.90 3.61
CA ASN A 20 25.42 -2.79 3.37
C ASN A 20 24.82 -1.95 2.24
N CYS A 21 24.25 -0.81 2.59
CA CYS A 21 23.78 0.20 1.66
C CYS A 21 25.01 0.91 1.05
N SER A 22 25.71 0.21 0.17
CA SER A 22 26.81 0.77 -0.62
C SER A 22 26.69 0.23 -2.04
N ALA A 23 26.17 1.08 -2.92
CA ALA A 23 26.14 0.90 -4.38
C ALA A 23 25.26 -0.23 -4.93
N LEU A 24 23.93 -0.08 -4.85
CA LEU A 24 23.05 -0.72 -5.82
C LEU A 24 23.12 0.06 -7.15
N ARG A 25 23.92 -0.44 -8.09
CA ARG A 25 23.85 -0.02 -9.50
C ARG A 25 22.58 -0.59 -10.11
N CYS A 26 21.54 0.22 -10.27
CA CYS A 26 20.40 -0.15 -11.10
C CYS A 26 20.81 -0.14 -12.58
N ALA A 27 21.10 -1.33 -13.12
CA ALA A 27 21.16 -1.57 -14.56
C ALA A 27 19.74 -1.85 -15.08
N GLY A 28 19.37 -1.25 -16.22
CA GLY A 28 18.22 -1.68 -17.01
C GLY A 28 17.19 -0.59 -17.32
N ASN A 29 16.90 -0.42 -18.62
CA ASN A 29 15.89 0.48 -19.19
C ASN A 29 14.45 0.00 -18.93
N SER A 30 13.96 0.10 -17.71
CA SER A 30 12.53 -0.09 -17.38
C SER A 30 11.92 1.23 -16.92
N TYR A 31 10.74 1.54 -17.45
CA TYR A 31 9.97 2.76 -17.19
C TYR A 31 9.55 2.85 -15.70
N SER A 32 10.43 3.36 -14.85
CA SER A 32 10.13 3.65 -13.44
C SER A 32 9.25 4.90 -13.32
N ARG A 33 7.93 4.74 -13.32
CA ARG A 33 6.95 5.79 -12.98
C ARG A 33 6.63 5.77 -11.47
N GLY A 34 7.61 6.07 -10.63
CA GLY A 34 7.42 6.33 -9.20
C GLY A 34 8.39 7.41 -8.73
N CYS A 35 7.87 8.49 -8.10
CA CYS A 35 8.46 9.67 -7.41
C CYS A 35 9.76 10.34 -7.87
N CYS A 36 10.52 9.74 -8.78
CA CYS A 36 11.69 10.25 -9.45
C CYS A 36 11.31 10.45 -10.92
N GLY A 37 10.72 11.61 -11.22
CA GLY A 37 10.36 11.99 -12.58
C GLY A 37 11.60 12.15 -13.47
N LYS A 38 11.44 11.85 -14.77
CA LYS A 38 12.44 12.16 -15.80
C LYS A 38 12.55 13.67 -15.98
N GLU A 39 13.47 14.32 -15.28
CA GLU A 39 14.09 15.55 -15.79
C GLU A 39 15.56 15.25 -16.09
N ALA A 40 15.96 15.58 -17.32
CA ALA A 40 17.24 15.22 -17.90
C ALA A 40 18.39 15.94 -17.20
N ILE A 41 19.08 15.26 -16.27
CA ILE A 41 20.37 15.70 -15.74
C ILE A 41 21.29 14.47 -15.64
N ALA A 42 22.58 14.71 -15.87
CA ALA A 42 23.68 13.76 -16.13
C ALA A 42 23.61 12.38 -15.43
N VAL A 43 24.11 11.38 -16.14
CA VAL A 43 24.33 9.99 -15.69
C VAL A 43 24.82 9.95 -14.22
N GLY A 44 23.95 9.52 -13.31
CA GLY A 44 24.34 9.19 -11.93
C GLY A 44 23.46 9.70 -10.79
N GLU A 45 22.56 10.66 -11.01
CA GLU A 45 21.71 11.22 -9.94
C GLU A 45 20.22 11.01 -10.25
N ARG A 46 19.53 10.20 -9.44
CA ARG A 46 18.06 10.12 -9.44
C ARG A 46 17.53 11.12 -8.40
N GLN A 47 16.96 12.24 -8.85
CA GLN A 47 16.36 13.25 -7.99
C GLN A 47 14.85 13.02 -7.84
N CYS A 48 14.36 13.04 -6.59
CA CYS A 48 12.93 13.19 -6.31
C CYS A 48 12.50 14.62 -6.70
N ALA A 49 11.35 14.76 -7.35
CA ALA A 49 10.94 16.03 -7.97
C ALA A 49 10.64 17.20 -6.97
N LEU A 50 10.61 16.95 -5.66
CA LEU A 50 10.51 17.99 -4.62
C LEU A 50 11.87 18.60 -4.20
N CYS A 51 12.97 18.11 -4.75
CA CYS A 51 14.33 18.51 -4.35
C CYS A 51 14.78 19.89 -4.81
N ASN A 52 14.06 20.51 -5.75
CA ASN A 52 14.50 21.75 -6.39
C ASN A 52 14.27 23.02 -5.55
N THR A 53 13.64 22.91 -4.36
CA THR A 53 13.29 24.07 -3.54
C THR A 53 14.21 24.31 -2.34
N ILE A 54 15.20 23.44 -2.08
CA ILE A 54 16.12 23.57 -0.93
C ILE A 54 17.59 23.55 -1.43
N PRO A 55 18.42 24.56 -1.10
CA PRO A 55 19.79 24.70 -1.64
C PRO A 55 20.79 23.64 -1.15
N THR A 56 20.42 22.82 -0.17
CA THR A 56 21.30 21.78 0.39
C THR A 56 21.04 20.46 -0.33
N ARG A 57 22.03 20.03 -1.11
CA ARG A 57 22.10 18.79 -1.92
C ARG A 57 22.07 17.50 -1.07
N THR A 58 21.08 17.32 -0.22
CA THR A 58 20.84 16.04 0.46
C THR A 58 19.41 15.66 0.19
N CYS A 59 19.18 15.13 -1.01
CA CYS A 59 17.92 14.54 -1.34
C CYS A 59 17.98 13.04 -1.15
N CYS A 60 16.88 12.52 -0.59
CA CYS A 60 16.43 11.14 -0.60
C CYS A 60 16.86 10.30 0.63
N VAL A 61 15.84 9.80 1.35
CA VAL A 61 15.86 8.49 2.05
C VAL A 61 16.71 8.34 3.34
N GLU A 62 16.75 9.32 4.24
CA GLU A 62 17.40 9.05 5.54
C GLU A 62 16.42 8.48 6.58
N GLY A 63 16.67 7.22 6.94
CA GLY A 63 16.00 6.43 7.99
C GLY A 63 14.85 5.54 7.50
N ALA A 64 14.33 4.71 8.42
CA ALA A 64 13.39 3.65 8.10
C ALA A 64 12.00 3.83 8.74
N ILE A 65 11.00 3.13 8.21
CA ILE A 65 9.67 3.03 8.84
C ILE A 65 9.79 2.48 10.27
N THR A 66 10.76 1.59 10.50
CA THR A 66 11.07 1.03 11.84
C THR A 66 11.54 2.06 12.86
N ASP A 67 11.79 3.31 12.47
CA ASP A 67 12.17 4.37 13.42
C ASP A 67 10.93 4.92 14.17
N TYR A 68 9.73 4.74 13.62
CA TYR A 68 8.50 5.32 14.17
C TYR A 68 7.29 4.39 14.18
N PHE A 69 7.33 3.28 13.43
CA PHE A 69 6.32 2.24 13.43
C PHE A 69 6.92 0.95 13.96
N GLN A 70 6.44 0.51 15.12
CA GLN A 70 6.95 -0.64 15.85
C GLN A 70 6.00 -1.83 15.77
N MET A 71 6.54 -3.01 16.06
CA MET A 71 5.77 -4.26 16.06
C MET A 71 4.53 -4.19 16.97
N ASP A 72 4.61 -3.59 18.16
CA ASP A 72 3.47 -3.50 19.06
C ASP A 72 2.31 -2.67 18.49
N GLN A 73 2.62 -1.67 17.66
CA GLN A 73 1.60 -0.88 16.96
C GLN A 73 0.93 -1.71 15.87
N PHE A 74 1.71 -2.44 15.07
CA PHE A 74 1.17 -3.37 14.06
C PHE A 74 0.25 -4.43 14.70
N GLU A 75 0.70 -5.04 15.80
CA GLU A 75 -0.08 -6.06 16.52
C GLU A 75 -1.36 -5.48 17.15
N LYS A 76 -1.34 -4.22 17.61
CA LYS A 76 -2.55 -3.52 18.06
C LYS A 76 -3.51 -3.19 16.92
N MET A 77 -2.99 -2.83 15.74
CA MET A 77 -3.80 -2.50 14.56
C MET A 77 -4.55 -3.72 14.01
N PHE A 78 -3.94 -4.90 14.11
CA PHE A 78 -4.45 -6.15 13.54
C PHE A 78 -4.57 -7.28 14.59
N SER A 79 -5.07 -6.93 15.78
CA SER A 79 -5.08 -7.81 16.96
C SER A 79 -5.91 -9.09 16.80
N ASN A 80 -6.93 -9.06 15.94
CA ASN A 80 -7.85 -10.20 15.76
C ASN A 80 -7.65 -10.95 14.44
N ARG A 81 -6.58 -10.67 13.68
CA ARG A 81 -6.35 -11.30 12.37
C ARG A 81 -6.21 -12.84 12.45
N ASP A 82 -5.75 -13.33 13.60
CA ASP A 82 -5.53 -14.76 13.90
C ASP A 82 -6.61 -15.35 14.83
N SER A 83 -7.72 -14.64 15.05
CA SER A 83 -8.78 -15.12 15.95
C SER A 83 -9.40 -16.41 15.39
N LEU A 84 -9.76 -17.33 16.31
CA LEU A 84 -10.38 -18.61 15.96
C LEU A 84 -11.80 -18.46 15.39
N GLU A 85 -12.37 -17.24 15.46
CA GLU A 85 -13.70 -16.88 14.98
C GLU A 85 -13.71 -16.56 13.48
N VAL A 86 -12.55 -16.35 12.86
CA VAL A 86 -12.43 -16.23 11.40
C VAL A 86 -12.56 -17.64 10.80
N GLU A 87 -13.76 -17.96 10.31
CA GLU A 87 -14.13 -19.30 9.80
C GLU A 87 -13.16 -19.85 8.75
N SER A 88 -12.50 -18.99 7.97
CA SER A 88 -11.43 -19.41 7.07
C SER A 88 -10.09 -19.47 7.81
N HIS A 89 -9.75 -20.66 8.32
CA HIS A 89 -8.43 -21.02 8.87
C HIS A 89 -7.25 -20.83 7.87
N ALA A 90 -7.51 -20.30 6.68
CA ALA A 90 -6.55 -20.17 5.58
C ALA A 90 -5.42 -19.16 5.85
N ASN A 91 -5.60 -18.21 6.80
CA ASN A 91 -4.72 -17.03 6.94
C ASN A 91 -3.97 -16.95 8.28
N LYS A 92 -4.14 -17.95 9.17
CA LYS A 92 -3.50 -17.92 10.49
C LYS A 92 -1.98 -17.83 10.35
N ALA A 93 -1.39 -16.82 10.98
CA ALA A 93 0.04 -16.51 10.94
C ALA A 93 0.62 -16.21 9.54
N PHE A 94 -0.23 -15.89 8.54
CA PHE A 94 0.26 -15.46 7.23
C PHE A 94 0.79 -14.03 7.29
N TRP A 95 0.03 -13.10 7.89
CA TRP A 95 0.42 -11.69 7.95
C TRP A 95 1.21 -11.37 9.21
N ASP A 96 2.41 -10.83 9.02
CA ASP A 96 3.29 -10.45 10.10
C ASP A 96 4.00 -9.11 9.84
N TYR A 97 4.43 -8.48 10.93
CA TYR A 97 5.15 -7.21 10.92
C TYR A 97 6.45 -7.27 10.12
N GLN A 98 7.21 -8.37 10.23
CA GLN A 98 8.50 -8.50 9.55
C GLN A 98 8.31 -8.55 8.03
N SER A 99 7.28 -9.23 7.54
CA SER A 99 6.89 -9.25 6.13
C SER A 99 6.54 -7.85 5.63
N PHE A 100 5.76 -7.07 6.40
CA PHE A 100 5.44 -5.68 6.04
C PHE A 100 6.70 -4.79 5.99
N ILE A 101 7.57 -4.87 7.00
CA ILE A 101 8.81 -4.06 7.03
C ILE A 101 9.76 -4.46 5.90
N THR A 102 9.91 -5.76 5.63
CA THR A 102 10.77 -6.27 4.55
C THR A 102 10.24 -5.82 3.19
N ALA A 103 8.94 -5.91 2.96
CA ALA A 103 8.31 -5.40 1.75
C ALA A 103 8.49 -3.89 1.62
N SER A 104 8.30 -3.15 2.70
CA SER A 104 8.43 -1.70 2.71
C SER A 104 9.86 -1.22 2.46
N ALA A 105 10.87 -1.95 2.95
CA ALA A 105 12.28 -1.62 2.72
C ALA A 105 12.63 -1.55 1.22
N TYR A 106 11.94 -2.33 0.37
CA TYR A 106 12.09 -2.25 -1.09
C TYR A 106 11.60 -0.91 -1.66
N PHE A 107 10.53 -0.33 -1.07
CA PHE A 107 9.88 0.89 -1.56
C PHE A 107 10.30 2.17 -0.83
N GLN A 108 10.94 2.07 0.34
CA GLN A 108 11.45 3.21 1.10
C GLN A 108 12.43 4.08 0.28
N PRO A 109 13.35 3.52 -0.55
CA PRO A 109 14.19 4.30 -1.46
C PRO A 109 13.42 5.18 -2.45
N TYR A 110 12.18 4.82 -2.74
CA TYR A 110 11.28 5.54 -3.64
C TYR A 110 10.29 6.46 -2.89
N GLY A 111 10.41 6.57 -1.56
CA GLY A 111 9.69 7.55 -0.74
C GLY A 111 8.60 6.98 0.18
N PHE A 112 8.25 5.70 0.05
CA PHE A 112 7.17 5.11 0.87
C PHE A 112 7.52 5.18 2.37
N GLY A 113 6.72 5.94 3.13
CA GLY A 113 6.91 6.16 4.58
C GLY A 113 8.13 7.02 4.93
N THR A 114 8.86 7.56 3.95
CA THR A 114 10.12 8.28 4.17
C THR A 114 10.13 9.70 3.58
N THR A 115 9.02 10.16 2.98
CA THR A 115 8.96 11.44 2.25
C THR A 115 8.73 12.69 3.13
N TYR A 116 9.25 13.84 2.68
CA TYR A 116 9.57 15.07 3.42
C TYR A 116 8.41 16.03 3.73
N ILE A 117 8.45 16.58 4.96
CA ILE A 117 8.14 17.95 5.46
C ILE A 117 8.20 17.90 7.00
N ASN A 118 7.78 16.78 7.59
CA ASN A 118 8.03 16.34 8.96
C ASN A 118 8.08 14.82 8.90
N ARG A 119 9.27 14.23 8.75
CA ARG A 119 9.46 12.82 8.35
C ARG A 119 8.60 11.85 9.17
N LYS A 120 8.68 11.95 10.50
CA LYS A 120 7.88 11.09 11.38
C LYS A 120 6.40 11.32 11.16
N PHE A 121 5.96 12.57 11.08
CA PHE A 121 4.55 12.91 10.91
C PHE A 121 3.99 12.50 9.52
N THR A 122 4.63 12.91 8.42
CA THR A 122 4.22 12.56 7.06
C THR A 122 4.31 11.06 6.81
N GLY A 123 5.41 10.42 7.22
CA GLY A 123 5.58 8.97 7.12
C GLY A 123 4.58 8.20 7.99
N THR A 124 4.24 8.71 9.18
CA THR A 124 3.18 8.15 10.02
C THR A 124 1.82 8.26 9.34
N LYS A 125 1.48 9.43 8.78
CA LYS A 125 0.23 9.63 8.04
C LYS A 125 0.12 8.70 6.85
N GLU A 126 1.19 8.56 6.08
CA GLU A 126 1.21 7.66 4.93
C GLU A 126 1.06 6.18 5.35
N VAL A 127 1.86 5.70 6.32
CA VAL A 127 1.79 4.30 6.77
C VAL A 127 0.43 4.00 7.41
N ALA A 128 -0.10 4.91 8.23
CA ALA A 128 -1.44 4.76 8.81
C ALA A 128 -2.53 4.76 7.72
N ALA A 129 -2.42 5.61 6.71
CA ALA A 129 -3.35 5.65 5.59
C ALA A 129 -3.31 4.34 4.80
N PHE A 130 -2.12 3.90 4.39
CA PHE A 130 -1.92 2.65 3.67
C PHE A 130 -2.50 1.46 4.44
N LEU A 131 -2.17 1.32 5.72
CA LEU A 131 -2.66 0.22 6.56
C LEU A 131 -4.18 0.31 6.79
N ALA A 132 -4.78 1.50 6.82
CA ALA A 132 -6.24 1.65 6.92
C ALA A 132 -6.97 1.13 5.66
N HIS A 133 -6.39 1.35 4.48
CA HIS A 133 -6.87 0.76 3.24
C HIS A 133 -6.73 -0.76 3.25
N VAL A 134 -5.56 -1.27 3.67
CA VAL A 134 -5.31 -2.71 3.83
C VAL A 134 -6.34 -3.33 4.76
N ALA A 135 -6.54 -2.74 5.94
CA ALA A 135 -7.49 -3.23 6.94
C ALA A 135 -8.91 -3.33 6.37
N THR A 136 -9.36 -2.26 5.71
CA THR A 136 -10.71 -2.22 5.14
C THR A 136 -10.90 -3.23 4.01
N LYS A 137 -9.89 -3.43 3.15
CA LYS A 137 -10.00 -4.35 2.00
C LYS A 137 -9.86 -5.82 2.38
N THR A 138 -9.33 -6.10 3.57
CA THR A 138 -9.11 -7.44 4.11
C THR A 138 -9.94 -7.72 5.36
N SER A 139 -10.94 -6.87 5.63
CA SER A 139 -11.87 -6.99 6.75
C SER A 139 -12.76 -8.24 6.62
N CYS A 140 -13.03 -8.89 7.75
CA CYS A 140 -13.76 -10.16 7.82
C CYS A 140 -15.06 -10.09 8.61
N GLU A 141 -15.29 -8.97 9.29
CA GLU A 141 -16.53 -8.70 9.99
C GLU A 141 -16.93 -7.26 9.75
N TYR A 142 -18.22 -6.97 9.67
CA TYR A 142 -18.72 -5.61 9.70
C TYR A 142 -19.64 -5.45 10.91
N ASN A 143 -19.12 -4.87 12.00
CA ASN A 143 -19.89 -4.68 13.23
C ASN A 143 -20.47 -3.26 13.30
N MET A 144 -21.69 -3.09 12.76
CA MET A 144 -22.44 -1.82 12.81
C MET A 144 -22.64 -1.26 14.22
N THR A 145 -22.64 -2.12 15.23
CA THR A 145 -23.10 -1.79 16.58
C THR A 145 -22.10 -0.96 17.38
N THR A 146 -20.80 -1.09 17.12
CA THR A 146 -19.76 -0.49 17.99
C THR A 146 -19.14 0.78 17.42
N ARG A 147 -19.39 1.12 16.14
CA ARG A 147 -18.71 2.21 15.39
C ARG A 147 -17.19 2.19 15.53
N LYS A 148 -16.62 1.04 15.92
CA LYS A 148 -15.20 0.78 15.87
C LYS A 148 -14.90 0.14 14.52
N PRO A 149 -13.75 0.44 13.92
CA PRO A 149 -13.28 -0.33 12.78
C PRO A 149 -13.37 -1.82 13.11
N SER A 150 -13.81 -2.64 12.16
CA SER A 150 -13.92 -4.08 12.37
C SER A 150 -12.60 -4.59 12.92
N ALA A 151 -12.59 -5.07 14.17
CA ALA A 151 -11.37 -5.46 14.85
C ALA A 151 -10.65 -6.62 14.11
N SER A 152 -11.38 -7.32 13.24
CA SER A 152 -10.93 -8.45 12.42
C SER A 152 -10.63 -7.98 10.99
N SER A 153 -9.37 -7.55 10.76
CA SER A 153 -8.80 -7.21 9.46
C SER A 153 -7.60 -8.10 9.15
N LEU A 154 -7.11 -8.12 7.89
CA LEU A 154 -6.06 -9.04 7.41
C LEU A 154 -6.45 -10.52 7.54
N CYS A 155 -7.72 -10.86 7.47
CA CYS A 155 -8.14 -12.26 7.59
C CYS A 155 -8.48 -12.91 6.25
N TYR A 156 -8.16 -12.27 5.13
CA TYR A 156 -8.09 -12.87 3.79
C TYR A 156 -6.87 -12.35 3.01
N TYR A 157 -6.15 -13.24 2.32
CA TYR A 157 -5.20 -12.87 1.25
C TYR A 157 -5.81 -12.96 -0.16
N LYS A 158 -7.05 -13.44 -0.26
CA LYS A 158 -7.73 -13.72 -1.53
C LYS A 158 -9.24 -13.64 -1.39
N LYS A 159 -9.90 -13.10 -2.41
CA LYS A 159 -11.35 -13.14 -2.55
C LYS A 159 -11.72 -13.73 -3.92
N THR A 160 -12.20 -14.96 -3.91
CA THR A 160 -12.71 -15.63 -5.11
C THR A 160 -14.11 -15.13 -5.43
N ASN A 161 -14.38 -14.84 -6.70
CA ASN A 161 -15.73 -14.72 -7.23
C ASN A 161 -15.92 -15.88 -8.21
N SER A 162 -16.91 -16.75 -7.96
CA SER A 162 -17.13 -17.97 -8.76
C SER A 162 -17.46 -17.70 -10.22
N ASN A 163 -17.86 -16.48 -10.57
CA ASN A 163 -18.46 -16.16 -11.87
C ASN A 163 -17.54 -15.35 -12.80
N SER A 164 -16.28 -15.08 -12.44
CA SER A 164 -15.36 -14.34 -13.30
C SER A 164 -13.90 -14.74 -13.10
N TYR A 165 -13.20 -14.97 -14.21
CA TYR A 165 -11.74 -15.19 -14.25
C TYR A 165 -10.95 -13.89 -14.21
N TYR A 166 -11.62 -12.73 -14.29
CA TYR A 166 -11.00 -11.41 -14.34
C TYR A 166 -9.89 -11.34 -15.40
N CYS A 167 -10.19 -11.81 -16.61
CA CYS A 167 -9.30 -11.68 -17.76
C CYS A 167 -9.86 -10.60 -18.70
N ASP A 168 -9.07 -9.56 -18.96
CA ASP A 168 -9.38 -8.54 -19.94
C ASP A 168 -8.60 -8.81 -21.23
N GLU A 169 -9.32 -9.27 -22.25
CA GLU A 169 -8.81 -9.59 -23.58
C GLU A 169 -8.27 -8.38 -24.34
N GLN A 170 -8.61 -7.15 -23.93
CA GLN A 170 -8.04 -5.94 -24.53
C GLN A 170 -6.52 -5.87 -24.32
N TYR A 171 -6.02 -6.48 -23.24
CA TYR A 171 -4.61 -6.50 -22.89
C TYR A 171 -3.86 -7.74 -23.38
N LYS A 172 -4.49 -8.61 -24.20
CA LYS A 172 -3.89 -9.89 -24.61
C LYS A 172 -2.50 -9.80 -25.27
N ASN A 173 -2.19 -8.68 -25.91
CA ASN A 173 -0.92 -8.48 -26.61
C ASN A 173 0.23 -8.12 -25.65
N THR A 174 -0.07 -7.57 -24.48
CA THR A 174 0.92 -7.18 -23.46
C THR A 174 0.89 -8.09 -22.24
N TYR A 175 -0.31 -8.47 -21.80
CA TYR A 175 -0.58 -9.32 -20.63
C TYR A 175 -1.58 -10.41 -21.02
N PRO A 176 -1.17 -11.41 -21.83
CA PRO A 176 -2.05 -12.51 -22.23
C PRO A 176 -2.55 -13.26 -21.00
N CYS A 177 -3.83 -13.65 -21.02
CA CYS A 177 -4.38 -14.48 -19.97
C CYS A 177 -3.88 -15.92 -20.10
N THR A 178 -3.30 -16.43 -19.02
CA THR A 178 -2.77 -17.79 -18.97
C THR A 178 -3.91 -18.79 -18.80
N SER A 179 -3.91 -19.86 -19.60
CA SER A 179 -4.96 -20.89 -19.57
C SER A 179 -5.07 -21.52 -18.18
N GLY A 180 -6.29 -21.59 -17.64
CA GLY A 180 -6.56 -22.16 -16.31
C GLY A 180 -6.24 -21.24 -15.14
N ILE A 181 -5.71 -20.04 -15.39
CA ILE A 181 -5.40 -19.04 -14.37
C ILE A 181 -6.55 -18.04 -14.24
N ALA A 182 -6.88 -17.70 -12.99
CA ALA A 182 -7.86 -16.67 -12.66
C ALA A 182 -7.18 -15.52 -11.90
N TYR A 183 -7.49 -14.29 -12.32
CA TYR A 183 -6.91 -13.05 -11.78
C TYR A 183 -7.85 -12.35 -10.80
N TYR A 184 -8.50 -13.12 -9.93
CA TYR A 184 -9.32 -12.58 -8.84
C TYR A 184 -8.47 -11.81 -7.83
N SER A 185 -9.13 -11.10 -6.90
CA SER A 185 -8.49 -10.25 -5.91
C SER A 185 -7.53 -11.01 -4.99
N ARG A 186 -6.25 -10.60 -4.94
CA ARG A 186 -5.23 -11.14 -4.01
C ARG A 186 -4.36 -10.04 -3.38
N GLY A 187 -3.83 -10.30 -2.19
CA GLY A 187 -2.88 -9.44 -1.48
C GLY A 187 -3.52 -8.49 -0.45
N ALA A 188 -2.68 -7.70 0.22
CA ALA A 188 -3.10 -6.83 1.33
C ALA A 188 -3.90 -5.60 0.86
N LEU A 189 -3.53 -5.01 -0.28
CA LEU A 189 -4.32 -4.04 -1.02
C LEU A 189 -4.67 -4.71 -2.37
N PRO A 190 -5.83 -5.39 -2.47
CA PRO A 190 -6.01 -6.41 -3.47
C PRO A 190 -5.93 -5.91 -4.91
N ILE A 191 -5.20 -6.64 -5.76
CA ILE A 191 -5.18 -6.45 -7.21
C ILE A 191 -6.01 -7.52 -7.93
N TYR A 192 -6.59 -7.15 -9.05
CA TYR A 192 -7.41 -8.01 -9.91
C TYR A 192 -7.16 -7.63 -11.37
N TRP A 193 -7.55 -8.48 -12.33
CA TRP A 193 -7.23 -8.36 -13.77
C TRP A 193 -5.79 -8.72 -14.17
N ASN A 194 -5.66 -9.49 -15.25
CA ASN A 194 -4.40 -9.91 -15.89
C ASN A 194 -3.38 -8.78 -16.04
N TYR A 195 -3.80 -7.59 -16.48
CA TYR A 195 -2.87 -6.47 -16.68
C TYR A 195 -2.24 -5.97 -15.39
N ASN A 196 -2.96 -5.98 -14.26
CA ASN A 196 -2.37 -5.56 -12.98
C ASN A 196 -1.35 -6.59 -12.49
N TYR A 197 -1.63 -7.90 -12.65
CA TYR A 197 -0.68 -8.97 -12.34
C TYR A 197 0.57 -8.92 -13.21
N GLY A 198 0.41 -8.64 -14.51
CA GLY A 198 1.53 -8.50 -15.44
C GLY A 198 2.40 -7.28 -15.17
N GLU A 199 1.81 -6.11 -14.92
CA GLU A 199 2.54 -4.87 -14.59
C GLU A 199 3.33 -5.02 -13.29
N VAL A 200 2.70 -5.48 -12.21
CA VAL A 200 3.40 -5.64 -10.91
C VAL A 200 4.42 -6.76 -10.94
N GLY A 201 4.13 -7.85 -11.66
CA GLY A 201 5.07 -8.95 -11.84
C GLY A 201 6.35 -8.51 -12.54
N LYS A 202 6.21 -7.66 -13.55
CA LYS A 202 7.35 -7.04 -14.24
C LYS A 202 8.15 -6.10 -13.34
N GLU A 203 7.49 -5.29 -12.51
CA GLU A 203 8.18 -4.36 -11.60
C GLU A 203 8.92 -5.09 -10.48
N LEU A 204 8.33 -6.17 -9.94
CA LEU A 204 8.92 -6.95 -8.86
C LEU A 204 9.85 -8.07 -9.34
N ASP A 205 9.98 -8.28 -10.65
CA ASP A 205 10.71 -9.40 -11.27
C ASP A 205 10.21 -10.77 -10.78
N VAL A 206 8.88 -10.93 -10.72
CA VAL A 206 8.18 -12.16 -10.33
C VAL A 206 7.08 -12.46 -11.35
N ASP A 207 7.02 -13.70 -11.86
CA ASP A 207 6.01 -14.08 -12.86
C ASP A 207 4.60 -14.25 -12.26
N LEU A 208 3.97 -13.14 -11.92
CA LEU A 208 2.63 -13.09 -11.34
C LEU A 208 1.51 -13.27 -12.39
N LEU A 209 1.84 -13.19 -13.68
CA LEU A 209 0.87 -13.41 -14.75
C LEU A 209 0.58 -14.91 -14.93
N ASN A 210 1.60 -15.76 -14.81
CA ASN A 210 1.45 -17.22 -14.85
C ASN A 210 1.29 -17.84 -13.46
N HIS A 211 1.85 -17.22 -12.42
CA HIS A 211 1.83 -17.73 -11.04
C HIS A 211 1.25 -16.72 -10.03
N PRO A 212 -0.01 -16.29 -10.17
CA PRO A 212 -0.61 -15.34 -9.24
C PRO A 212 -0.77 -15.90 -7.82
N GLU A 213 -0.74 -17.22 -7.64
CA GLU A 213 -0.75 -17.89 -6.34
C GLU A 213 0.45 -17.56 -5.46
N TYR A 214 1.56 -17.03 -6.00
CA TYR A 214 2.70 -16.61 -5.19
C TYR A 214 2.33 -15.51 -4.18
N ILE A 215 1.35 -14.67 -4.50
CA ILE A 215 0.81 -13.66 -3.58
C ILE A 215 0.14 -14.31 -2.36
N GLU A 216 -0.42 -15.52 -2.52
CA GLU A 216 -1.10 -16.27 -1.44
C GLU A 216 -0.11 -17.07 -0.58
N GLN A 217 1.13 -17.23 -1.04
CA GLN A 217 2.15 -18.09 -0.41
C GLN A 217 3.22 -17.28 0.33
N ASN A 218 3.37 -16.00 0.01
CA ASN A 218 4.41 -15.13 0.56
C ASN A 218 3.84 -13.78 0.97
N ALA A 219 3.72 -13.55 2.28
CA ALA A 219 3.19 -12.30 2.82
C ALA A 219 4.07 -11.07 2.51
N THR A 220 5.39 -11.24 2.41
CA THR A 220 6.28 -10.16 1.96
C THR A 220 5.93 -9.74 0.54
N LEU A 221 5.76 -10.71 -0.38
CA LEU A 221 5.35 -10.42 -1.76
C LEU A 221 3.95 -9.79 -1.81
N ALA A 222 3.01 -10.27 -0.99
CA ALA A 222 1.67 -9.71 -0.90
C ALA A 222 1.65 -8.24 -0.43
N PHE A 223 2.54 -7.88 0.51
CA PHE A 223 2.74 -6.48 0.89
C PHE A 223 3.49 -5.69 -0.19
N GLN A 224 4.47 -6.27 -0.89
CA GLN A 224 5.15 -5.59 -2.00
C GLN A 224 4.17 -5.20 -3.10
N VAL A 225 3.28 -6.11 -3.50
CA VAL A 225 2.21 -5.84 -4.48
C VAL A 225 1.27 -4.74 -3.98
N ALA A 226 0.93 -4.75 -2.68
CA ALA A 226 0.08 -3.73 -2.09
C ALA A 226 0.73 -2.33 -2.10
N ILE A 227 2.02 -2.25 -1.73
CA ILE A 227 2.78 -1.00 -1.72
C ILE A 227 3.01 -0.52 -3.16
N TRP A 228 3.28 -1.42 -4.10
CA TRP A 228 3.32 -1.07 -5.52
C TRP A 228 2.01 -0.41 -5.97
N ARG A 229 0.86 -1.01 -5.62
CA ARG A 229 -0.46 -0.43 -5.93
C ARG A 229 -0.68 0.95 -5.31
N TRP A 230 -0.08 1.21 -4.15
CA TRP A 230 -0.12 2.51 -3.47
C TRP A 230 0.77 3.56 -4.14
N MET A 231 1.97 3.14 -4.58
CA MET A 231 2.99 4.02 -5.16
C MET A 231 2.74 4.35 -6.64
N MET A 232 2.02 3.49 -7.37
CA MET A 232 1.84 3.62 -8.81
C MET A 232 0.51 4.27 -9.20
N PRO A 233 0.52 5.19 -10.18
CA PRO A 233 -0.71 5.76 -10.73
C PRO A 233 -1.45 4.73 -11.60
N ILE A 234 -2.78 4.73 -11.51
CA ILE A 234 -3.63 3.78 -12.28
C ILE A 234 -3.69 4.13 -13.76
N LYS A 235 -3.69 5.43 -14.08
CA LYS A 235 -3.69 5.95 -15.45
C LYS A 235 -2.60 6.99 -15.63
N GLU A 236 -2.21 7.16 -16.87
CA GLU A 236 -1.33 8.27 -17.25
C GLU A 236 -1.97 9.61 -16.86
N HIS A 237 -1.17 10.51 -16.28
CA HIS A 237 -1.58 11.82 -15.74
C HIS A 237 -2.48 11.82 -14.49
N GLN A 238 -2.75 10.66 -13.88
CA GLN A 238 -3.32 10.61 -12.52
C GLN A 238 -2.20 10.53 -11.47
N PRO A 239 -2.42 11.07 -10.27
CA PRO A 239 -1.49 10.86 -9.16
C PRO A 239 -1.61 9.45 -8.59
N SER A 240 -0.58 9.01 -7.87
CA SER A 240 -0.67 7.83 -7.00
C SER A 240 -1.23 8.16 -5.61
N ALA A 241 -1.60 7.13 -4.85
CA ALA A 241 -2.08 7.31 -3.48
C ALA A 241 -0.97 7.88 -2.57
N HIS A 242 0.28 7.46 -2.79
CA HIS A 242 1.46 8.07 -2.18
C HIS A 242 1.52 9.57 -2.44
N GLU A 243 1.46 10.00 -3.70
CA GLU A 243 1.63 11.42 -4.05
C GLU A 243 0.56 12.33 -3.45
N VAL A 244 -0.69 11.85 -3.32
CA VAL A 244 -1.77 12.66 -2.75
C VAL A 244 -1.74 12.71 -1.22
N ILE A 245 -1.31 11.65 -0.53
CA ILE A 245 -1.31 11.64 0.95
C ILE A 245 -0.19 12.52 1.53
N ILE A 246 0.93 12.63 0.81
CA ILE A 246 2.08 13.46 1.19
C ILE A 246 1.97 14.91 0.70
N ASP A 247 0.83 15.28 0.07
CA ASP A 247 0.60 16.60 -0.54
C ASP A 247 1.62 16.98 -1.64
N TYR A 248 2.18 15.98 -2.33
CA TYR A 248 3.05 16.20 -3.48
C TYR A 248 2.25 16.57 -4.73
N TRP A 249 1.18 15.82 -5.00
CA TRP A 249 0.29 16.12 -6.10
C TRP A 249 -0.39 17.48 -5.87
N LYS A 250 -0.40 18.32 -6.91
CA LYS A 250 -1.11 19.60 -6.91
C LYS A 250 -2.31 19.53 -7.87
N PRO A 251 -3.55 19.65 -7.36
CA PRO A 251 -4.76 19.61 -8.18
C PRO A 251 -4.70 20.62 -9.32
N ASN A 252 -5.03 20.19 -10.54
CA ASN A 252 -5.21 21.11 -11.66
C ASN A 252 -6.62 21.69 -11.68
N LYS A 253 -6.95 22.53 -12.68
CA LYS A 253 -8.28 23.15 -12.80
C LYS A 253 -9.43 22.14 -12.84
N ASN A 254 -9.27 21.02 -13.53
CA ASN A 254 -10.28 19.97 -13.60
C ASN A 254 -10.49 19.31 -12.24
N ASP A 255 -9.41 19.11 -11.50
CA ASP A 255 -9.46 18.55 -10.14
C ASP A 255 -10.16 19.50 -9.17
N THR A 256 -9.85 20.81 -9.24
CA THR A 256 -10.55 21.82 -8.45
C THR A 256 -12.05 21.86 -8.75
N LEU A 257 -12.44 21.82 -10.02
CA LEU A 257 -13.85 21.74 -10.42
C LEU A 257 -14.51 20.45 -9.92
N GLY A 258 -13.77 19.34 -9.94
CA GLY A 258 -14.17 18.06 -9.37
C GLY A 258 -14.07 17.98 -7.84
N LYS A 259 -13.75 19.09 -7.15
CA LYS A 259 -13.52 19.16 -5.70
C LYS A 259 -12.49 18.16 -5.18
N ARG A 260 -11.57 17.70 -6.04
CA ARG A 260 -10.49 16.79 -5.67
C ARG A 260 -9.36 17.60 -5.04
N VAL A 261 -9.00 17.23 -3.82
CA VAL A 261 -7.95 17.87 -3.03
C VAL A 261 -6.97 16.82 -2.52
N SER A 262 -5.70 17.19 -2.34
CA SER A 262 -4.68 16.30 -1.79
C SER A 262 -5.05 15.91 -0.36
N GLY A 263 -4.93 14.62 -0.03
CA GLY A 263 -5.38 14.09 1.26
C GLY A 263 -5.82 12.64 1.23
N PHE A 264 -6.27 12.17 2.39
CA PHE A 264 -6.77 10.82 2.57
C PHE A 264 -7.99 10.52 1.69
N GLY A 265 -8.89 11.48 1.50
CA GLY A 265 -10.04 11.38 0.59
C GLY A 265 -9.62 11.02 -0.84
N ALA A 266 -8.58 11.69 -1.37
CA ALA A 266 -8.09 11.41 -2.72
C ALA A 266 -7.50 10.00 -2.85
N THR A 267 -6.91 9.43 -1.80
CA THR A 267 -6.40 8.04 -1.83
C THR A 267 -7.53 7.04 -2.09
N MET A 268 -8.71 7.22 -1.47
CA MET A 268 -9.91 6.40 -1.73
C MET A 268 -10.40 6.58 -3.17
N ASN A 269 -10.40 7.82 -3.66
CA ASN A 269 -10.85 8.15 -5.01
C ASN A 269 -9.97 7.51 -6.09
N ILE A 270 -8.65 7.55 -5.90
CA ILE A 270 -7.68 6.90 -6.80
C ILE A 270 -7.90 5.39 -6.76
N LEU A 271 -7.87 4.77 -5.59
CA LEU A 271 -7.81 3.31 -5.49
C LEU A 271 -9.12 2.61 -5.90
N TYR A 272 -10.28 3.18 -5.57
CA TYR A 272 -11.60 2.58 -5.80
C TYR A 272 -12.74 3.62 -5.75
N GLY A 273 -12.51 4.82 -6.31
CA GLY A 273 -13.42 5.96 -6.16
C GLY A 273 -14.81 5.77 -6.73
N ASP A 274 -14.96 4.95 -7.77
CA ASP A 274 -16.25 4.62 -8.37
C ASP A 274 -17.19 3.85 -7.43
N LEU A 275 -16.63 3.21 -6.39
CA LEU A 275 -17.40 2.48 -5.39
C LEU A 275 -17.73 3.33 -4.15
N VAL A 276 -16.93 4.36 -3.84
CA VAL A 276 -16.99 5.04 -2.53
C VAL A 276 -17.07 6.57 -2.57
N CYS A 277 -16.75 7.21 -3.70
CA CYS A 277 -16.65 8.67 -3.81
C CYS A 277 -17.78 9.28 -4.64
N GLY A 278 -18.03 10.59 -4.47
CA GLY A 278 -18.99 11.34 -5.29
C GLY A 278 -20.48 11.04 -5.03
N GLN A 279 -20.79 10.21 -4.03
CA GLN A 279 -22.15 9.78 -3.69
C GLN A 279 -22.62 10.27 -2.31
N GLY A 280 -21.92 11.24 -1.71
CA GLY A 280 -22.16 11.67 -0.34
C GLY A 280 -21.53 10.74 0.70
N ASP A 281 -21.85 10.98 1.97
CA ASP A 281 -21.35 10.15 3.08
C ASP A 281 -21.94 8.75 2.98
N ASN A 282 -21.07 7.75 2.98
CA ASN A 282 -21.46 6.35 2.91
C ASN A 282 -20.63 5.52 3.89
N GLU A 283 -21.18 4.37 4.23
CA GLU A 283 -20.62 3.45 5.20
C GLU A 283 -19.22 2.96 4.82
N SER A 284 -19.01 2.61 3.54
CA SER A 284 -17.73 2.11 3.04
C SER A 284 -16.61 3.14 3.23
N MET A 285 -16.86 4.39 2.85
CA MET A 285 -15.91 5.49 3.05
C MET A 285 -15.67 5.75 4.55
N ASN A 286 -16.74 5.83 5.34
CA ASN A 286 -16.64 6.11 6.78
C ASN A 286 -15.86 5.02 7.53
N ASN A 287 -15.98 3.76 7.10
CA ASN A 287 -15.20 2.65 7.67
C ASN A 287 -13.69 2.83 7.39
N VAL A 288 -13.30 3.23 6.17
CA VAL A 288 -11.89 3.50 5.82
C VAL A 288 -11.34 4.67 6.63
N ILE A 289 -12.12 5.75 6.77
CA ILE A 289 -11.76 6.92 7.59
C ILE A 289 -11.61 6.52 9.06
N ALA A 290 -12.50 5.68 9.60
CA ALA A 290 -12.44 5.22 10.98
C ALA A 290 -11.15 4.43 11.27
N HIS A 291 -10.74 3.53 10.37
CA HIS A 291 -9.46 2.82 10.49
C HIS A 291 -8.29 3.81 10.51
N TYR A 292 -8.27 4.77 9.59
CA TYR A 292 -7.19 5.76 9.50
C TYR A 292 -7.06 6.60 10.77
N LEU A 293 -8.16 7.13 11.29
CA LEU A 293 -8.14 7.91 12.52
C LEU A 293 -7.70 7.08 13.74
N TYR A 294 -8.15 5.82 13.82
CA TYR A 294 -7.73 4.91 14.87
C TYR A 294 -6.23 4.58 14.81
N TYR A 295 -5.70 4.37 13.61
CA TYR A 295 -4.28 4.06 13.41
C TYR A 295 -3.37 5.25 13.70
N LEU A 296 -3.82 6.47 13.38
CA LEU A 296 -3.11 7.68 13.80
C LEU A 296 -3.04 7.82 15.31
N ASP A 297 -4.13 7.53 16.04
CA ASP A 297 -4.12 7.55 17.51
C ASP A 297 -3.10 6.54 18.08
N LEU A 298 -3.05 5.31 17.53
CA LEU A 298 -2.07 4.29 17.92
C LEU A 298 -0.62 4.71 17.60
N MET A 299 -0.44 5.59 16.62
CA MET A 299 0.86 6.13 16.23
C MET A 299 1.16 7.49 16.88
N GLY A 300 0.30 7.98 17.76
CA GLY A 300 0.51 9.21 18.54
C GLY A 300 0.38 10.49 17.72
N VAL A 301 -0.38 10.47 16.62
CA VAL A 301 -0.71 11.65 15.82
C VAL A 301 -2.10 12.14 16.18
N ASN A 302 -2.23 13.44 16.50
CA ASN A 302 -3.52 14.01 16.83
C ASN A 302 -4.40 14.08 15.57
N ARG A 303 -5.64 13.63 15.69
CA ARG A 303 -6.65 13.65 14.61
C ARG A 303 -6.85 15.04 14.01
N GLU A 304 -6.68 16.11 14.78
CA GLU A 304 -6.78 17.49 14.27
C GLU A 304 -5.72 17.80 13.19
N GLU A 305 -4.58 17.11 13.21
CA GLU A 305 -3.48 17.27 12.25
C GLU A 305 -3.76 16.57 10.90
N THR A 306 -4.89 15.87 10.80
CA THR A 306 -5.31 15.21 9.54
C THR A 306 -5.98 16.15 8.55
N GLY A 307 -6.35 17.35 9.00
CA GLY A 307 -6.97 18.38 8.19
C GLY A 307 -8.50 18.34 8.23
N PRO A 308 -9.16 19.25 7.48
CA PRO A 308 -10.60 19.34 7.46
C PRO A 308 -11.24 18.11 6.78
N ASN A 309 -12.55 17.94 6.97
CA ASN A 309 -13.30 16.82 6.38
C ASN A 309 -13.11 16.71 4.85
N GLU A 310 -12.90 17.82 4.14
CA GLU A 310 -12.66 17.82 2.69
C GLU A 310 -11.38 17.09 2.27
N VAL A 311 -10.37 17.05 3.15
CA VAL A 311 -9.10 16.33 2.97
C VAL A 311 -9.24 14.86 3.37
N LEU A 312 -10.08 14.57 4.37
CA LEU A 312 -10.32 13.21 4.87
C LEU A 312 -11.32 12.41 4.03
N SER A 313 -12.34 13.07 3.52
CA SER A 313 -13.49 12.46 2.84
C SER A 313 -13.43 12.66 1.33
N CYS A 314 -13.97 11.70 0.59
CA CYS A 314 -14.20 11.84 -0.85
C CYS A 314 -15.68 11.95 -1.24
N ALA A 315 -16.57 12.18 -0.27
CA ALA A 315 -18.02 12.25 -0.47
C ALA A 315 -18.44 13.22 -1.59
N LYS A 316 -17.75 14.36 -1.70
CA LYS A 316 -18.04 15.42 -2.68
C LYS A 316 -17.08 15.42 -3.87
N GLN A 317 -16.10 14.51 -3.90
CA GLN A 317 -15.10 14.46 -4.96
C GLN A 317 -15.66 13.75 -6.19
N VAL A 318 -15.49 14.34 -7.37
CA VAL A 318 -15.78 13.68 -8.64
C VAL A 318 -14.78 12.55 -8.84
N VAL A 319 -15.29 11.38 -9.19
CA VAL A 319 -14.50 10.15 -9.36
C VAL A 319 -13.44 10.31 -10.46
N PHE A 320 -12.20 9.85 -10.23
CA PHE A 320 -11.14 9.85 -11.26
C PHE A 320 -11.44 8.86 -12.41
N ASN A 321 -11.89 7.67 -12.04
CA ASN A 321 -12.12 6.54 -12.95
C ASN A 321 -13.55 6.01 -12.79
N PRO A 322 -14.58 6.75 -13.22
CA PRO A 322 -15.94 6.24 -13.14
C PRO A 322 -16.04 4.95 -13.95
N SER A 323 -16.56 3.88 -13.32
CA SER A 323 -17.01 2.71 -14.05
C SER A 323 -18.01 3.18 -15.10
N SER A 324 -17.85 2.72 -16.36
CA SER A 324 -18.80 3.06 -17.42
C SER A 324 -20.16 2.47 -17.06
N SER A 325 -21.02 3.23 -16.39
CA SER A 325 -22.45 3.01 -16.53
C SER A 325 -22.76 3.28 -18.00
N SER A 326 -23.39 2.32 -18.65
CA SER A 326 -24.19 2.56 -19.84
C SER A 326 -24.82 3.94 -19.74
N SER A 327 -24.53 4.79 -20.73
CA SER A 327 -25.25 6.05 -20.92
C SER A 327 -26.77 5.78 -20.76
N PRO A 328 -27.51 6.74 -20.18
CA PRO A 328 -28.92 6.56 -19.83
C PRO A 328 -29.79 5.99 -20.95
#